data_AF-A0A960Q4Z3-F1
#
_entry.id   AF-A0A960Q4Z3-F1
#
_cell.length_a   1.000
_cell.length_b   1.000
_cell.length_c   1.000
_cell.angle_alpha   90.00
_cell.angle_beta   90.00
_cell.angle_gamma   90.00
#
_symmetry.space_group_name_H-M   'P 1'
#
loop_
_entity.id
_entity.type
_entity.pdbx_description
1 polymer ?
#
loop_
_entity_poly.entity_id
_entity_poly.type
_entity_poly.pdbx_seq_one_letter_code
_entity_poly.pdbx_strand_id
1 'polypeptide(L)'
;MTSRSSNDQSGTVRILVGGDLCAVGRNEEAFVAGDRKTLLGPLDQLFGQVDLRLVNLECPLIEKPDPLPKIGPLLGGPRSGISGLKALGVDLAVLANNHIMDHSASGLASTMDALDEMGILHTGAGL
;
A
#
# COMPACT_ATOMS: atom_id res chain seq x y z
N MET A 1 33.36 17.25 -12.52
CA MET A 1 33.55 17.58 -11.09
C MET A 1 32.38 18.44 -10.64
N THR A 2 31.36 17.83 -10.04
CA THR A 2 30.34 18.56 -9.27
C THR A 2 30.45 18.05 -7.84
N SER A 3 30.84 18.95 -6.95
CA SER A 3 31.15 18.70 -5.55
C SER A 3 29.90 18.22 -4.81
N ARG A 4 29.89 16.95 -4.35
CA ARG A 4 29.10 16.58 -3.19
C ARG A 4 29.81 17.17 -1.97
N SER A 5 29.26 18.26 -1.46
CA SER A 5 29.64 18.84 -0.18
C SER A 5 29.46 17.78 0.91
N SER A 6 30.53 17.58 1.65
CA SER A 6 30.63 16.71 2.82
C SER A 6 29.96 17.34 4.04
N ASN A 7 29.29 16.48 4.82
CA ASN A 7 29.08 16.54 6.27
C ASN A 7 27.83 17.27 6.80
N ASP A 8 26.77 16.49 7.05
CA ASP A 8 25.91 16.65 8.24
C ASP A 8 25.59 15.25 8.80
N GLN A 9 26.31 14.85 9.86
CA GLN A 9 26.07 13.61 10.60
C GLN A 9 25.21 13.87 11.84
N SER A 10 23.98 14.32 11.59
CA SER A 10 22.81 14.10 12.44
C SER A 10 21.57 14.05 11.56
N GLY A 11 21.50 13.04 10.69
CA GLY A 11 20.43 12.93 9.69
C GLY A 11 19.08 12.57 10.32
N THR A 12 18.14 13.51 10.32
CA THR A 12 16.72 13.23 10.62
C THR A 12 16.12 12.42 9.48
N VAL A 13 15.59 11.23 9.78
CA VAL A 13 14.76 10.45 8.85
C VAL A 13 13.29 10.76 9.13
N ARG A 14 12.54 11.11 8.09
CA ARG A 14 11.10 11.39 8.19
C ARG A 14 10.31 10.22 7.63
N ILE A 15 9.48 9.64 8.48
CA ILE A 15 8.63 8.49 8.16
C ILE A 15 7.18 8.94 8.18
N LEU A 16 6.46 8.70 7.09
CA LEU A 16 5.00 8.80 7.03
C LEU A 16 4.41 7.43 7.33
N VAL A 17 3.53 7.36 8.32
CA VAL A 17 2.76 6.14 8.62
C VAL A 17 1.29 6.43 8.36
N GLY A 18 0.76 5.85 7.29
CA GLY A 18 -0.65 5.83 6.98
C GLY A 18 -1.37 4.75 7.79
N GLY A 19 -2.62 5.02 8.13
CA GLY A 19 -3.51 4.00 8.70
C GLY A 19 -3.97 3.00 7.64
N ASP A 20 -5.19 2.53 7.81
CA ASP A 20 -5.80 1.53 6.94
C ASP A 20 -6.03 2.08 5.53
N LEU A 21 -5.36 1.47 4.57
CA LEU A 21 -5.46 1.75 3.16
C LEU A 21 -6.27 0.63 2.51
N CYS A 22 -7.43 0.97 1.97
CA CYS A 22 -8.37 0.01 1.43
C CYS A 22 -8.79 0.47 0.03
N ALA A 23 -8.43 -0.31 -1.00
CA ALA A 23 -8.66 0.00 -2.41
C ALA A 23 -9.99 -0.57 -2.91
N VAL A 24 -11.10 -0.17 -2.26
CA VAL A 24 -12.45 -0.69 -2.53
C VAL A 24 -13.50 0.43 -2.52
N GLY A 25 -14.55 0.27 -3.33
CA GLY A 25 -15.67 1.20 -3.34
C GLY A 25 -15.28 2.58 -3.86
N ARG A 26 -15.46 3.64 -3.05
CA ARG A 26 -15.41 5.04 -3.54
C ARG A 26 -14.05 5.49 -4.10
N ASN A 27 -12.96 4.81 -3.77
CA ASN A 27 -11.61 5.14 -4.21
C ASN A 27 -11.02 4.08 -5.15
N GLU A 28 -11.76 2.99 -5.42
CA GLU A 28 -11.27 1.84 -6.19
C GLU A 28 -10.80 2.26 -7.60
N GLU A 29 -11.62 3.03 -8.31
CA GLU A 29 -11.27 3.54 -9.64
C GLU A 29 -9.98 4.37 -9.62
N ALA A 30 -9.80 5.21 -8.59
CA ALA A 30 -8.59 6.02 -8.45
C ALA A 30 -7.35 5.17 -8.13
N PHE A 31 -7.52 4.09 -7.35
CA PHE A 31 -6.45 3.12 -7.11
C PHE A 31 -6.07 2.37 -8.39
N VAL A 32 -7.05 1.87 -9.14
CA VAL A 32 -6.81 1.16 -10.40
C VAL A 32 -6.13 2.08 -11.43
N ALA A 33 -6.57 3.33 -11.52
CA ALA A 33 -6.00 4.31 -12.44
C ALA A 33 -4.65 4.89 -11.99
N GLY A 34 -4.23 4.66 -10.74
CA GLY A 34 -3.05 5.32 -10.17
C GLY A 34 -3.23 6.83 -10.03
N ASP A 35 -4.45 7.32 -9.84
CA ASP A 35 -4.75 8.75 -9.73
C ASP A 35 -4.36 9.30 -8.36
N ARG A 36 -3.07 9.57 -8.21
CA ARG A 36 -2.47 10.17 -7.01
C ARG A 36 -3.18 11.45 -6.56
N LYS A 37 -3.62 12.28 -7.50
CA LYS A 37 -4.24 13.58 -7.18
C LYS A 37 -5.58 13.35 -6.47
N THR A 38 -6.40 12.43 -6.97
CA THR A 38 -7.67 12.07 -6.33
C THR A 38 -7.45 11.33 -5.01
N LEU A 39 -6.44 10.46 -4.93
CA LEU A 39 -6.15 9.70 -3.71
C LEU A 39 -5.61 10.57 -2.55
N LEU A 40 -4.76 11.57 -2.85
CA LEU A 40 -4.10 12.38 -1.82
C LEU A 40 -4.73 13.76 -1.60
N GLY A 41 -5.21 14.39 -2.67
CA GLY A 41 -5.66 15.78 -2.63
C GLY A 41 -4.65 16.69 -1.89
N PRO A 42 -5.05 17.38 -0.81
CA PRO A 42 -4.14 18.25 -0.04
C PRO A 42 -2.94 17.53 0.61
N LEU A 43 -3.01 16.21 0.81
CA LEU A 43 -1.93 15.44 1.46
C LEU A 43 -0.74 15.17 0.53
N ASP A 44 -0.85 15.47 -0.76
CA ASP A 44 0.21 15.20 -1.75
C ASP A 44 1.55 15.82 -1.35
N GLN A 45 1.50 17.05 -0.83
CA GLN A 45 2.68 17.77 -0.34
C GLN A 45 3.37 17.02 0.81
N LEU A 46 2.61 16.42 1.72
CA LEU A 46 3.16 15.65 2.85
C LEU A 46 3.88 14.39 2.36
N PHE A 47 3.29 13.67 1.41
CA PHE A 47 3.91 12.48 0.81
C PHE A 47 5.22 12.82 0.09
N GLY A 48 5.36 14.03 -0.48
CA GLY A 48 6.59 14.50 -1.13
C GLY A 48 7.71 14.95 -0.18
N GLN A 49 7.44 15.04 1.12
CA GLN A 49 8.37 15.58 2.13
C GLN A 49 8.87 14.52 3.11
N VAL A 50 8.82 13.24 2.77
CA VAL A 50 9.26 12.16 3.65
C VAL A 50 10.21 11.22 2.92
N ASP A 51 11.04 10.54 3.70
CA ASP A 51 12.05 9.60 3.19
C ASP A 51 11.46 8.19 3.03
N LEU A 52 10.44 7.85 3.84
CA LEU A 52 9.74 6.56 3.82
C LEU A 52 8.23 6.74 4.04
N ARG A 53 7.41 5.98 3.31
CA ARG A 53 5.95 5.91 3.47
C ARG A 53 5.52 4.47 3.74
N LEU A 54 4.93 4.27 4.90
CA LEU A 54 4.37 3.00 5.35
C LEU A 54 2.84 3.11 5.36
N VAL A 55 2.15 2.02 5.02
CA VAL A 55 0.68 1.95 5.13
C VAL A 55 0.27 0.60 5.72
N ASN A 56 -0.85 0.56 6.43
CA ASN A 56 -1.52 -0.69 6.77
C ASN A 56 -2.44 -1.06 5.60
N LEU A 57 -2.08 -2.06 4.80
CA LEU A 57 -2.91 -2.49 3.68
C LEU A 57 -4.05 -3.36 4.22
N GLU A 58 -5.25 -2.79 4.25
CA GLU A 58 -6.40 -3.39 4.92
C GLU A 58 -6.96 -4.58 4.15
N CYS A 59 -7.26 -4.37 2.87
CA CYS A 59 -7.88 -5.40 2.03
C CYS A 59 -6.84 -6.12 1.14
N PRO A 60 -7.06 -7.42 0.86
CA PRO A 60 -6.26 -8.13 -0.11
C PRO A 60 -6.54 -7.59 -1.52
N LEU A 61 -5.49 -7.58 -2.34
CA LEU A 61 -5.53 -7.29 -3.77
C LEU A 61 -5.64 -8.61 -4.54
N ILE A 62 -6.83 -8.89 -5.07
CA ILE A 62 -7.20 -10.20 -5.61
C ILE A 62 -7.37 -10.20 -7.14
N GLU A 63 -6.99 -11.30 -7.78
CA GLU A 63 -7.35 -11.55 -9.19
C GLU A 63 -8.72 -12.18 -9.34
N LYS A 64 -9.08 -13.06 -8.40
CA LYS A 64 -10.32 -13.83 -8.39
C LYS A 64 -10.86 -13.91 -6.96
N PRO A 65 -12.19 -13.82 -6.76
CA PRO A 65 -12.77 -14.01 -5.45
C PRO A 65 -12.56 -15.43 -4.91
N ASP A 66 -12.02 -15.53 -3.70
CA ASP A 66 -11.93 -16.78 -2.92
C ASP A 66 -12.35 -16.56 -1.46
N PRO A 67 -13.63 -16.20 -1.22
CA PRO A 67 -14.07 -15.67 0.07
C PRO A 67 -14.03 -16.70 1.20
N LEU A 68 -13.49 -16.31 2.36
CA LEU A 68 -13.66 -17.07 3.59
C LEU A 68 -14.97 -16.69 4.29
N PRO A 69 -15.73 -17.67 4.84
CA PRO A 69 -16.90 -17.37 5.66
C PRO A 69 -16.52 -16.56 6.90
N LYS A 70 -17.10 -15.36 7.03
CA LYS A 70 -16.92 -14.48 8.19
C LYS A 70 -18.18 -13.67 8.48
N ILE A 71 -18.26 -13.14 9.70
CA ILE A 71 -19.27 -12.15 10.08
C ILE A 71 -18.68 -10.76 9.84
N GLY A 72 -19.41 -9.91 9.13
CA GLY A 72 -18.99 -8.55 8.79
C GLY A 72 -18.59 -8.39 7.32
N PRO A 73 -17.93 -7.27 6.97
CA PRO A 73 -17.54 -6.99 5.59
C PRO A 73 -16.54 -8.03 5.06
N LEU A 74 -16.78 -8.48 3.84
CA LEU A 74 -15.85 -9.23 3.02
C LEU A 74 -15.17 -8.23 2.07
N LEU A 75 -13.90 -7.92 2.32
CA LEU A 75 -13.15 -6.93 1.55
C LEU A 75 -12.18 -7.61 0.58
N GLY A 76 -12.12 -7.11 -0.65
CA GLY A 76 -11.16 -7.52 -1.66
C GLY A 76 -11.11 -6.47 -2.76
N GLY A 77 -9.95 -5.83 -2.92
CA GLY A 77 -9.70 -4.88 -4.00
C GLY A 77 -9.21 -5.60 -5.26
N PRO A 78 -9.42 -5.04 -6.45
CA PRO A 78 -8.83 -5.61 -7.67
C PRO A 78 -7.30 -5.59 -7.59
N ARG A 79 -6.63 -6.63 -8.11
CA ARG A 79 -5.15 -6.69 -8.16
C ARG A 79 -4.53 -5.43 -8.79
N SER A 80 -5.18 -4.86 -9.80
CA SER A 80 -4.75 -3.63 -10.48
C SER A 80 -4.73 -2.38 -9.57
N GLY A 81 -5.37 -2.43 -8.40
CA GLY A 81 -5.30 -1.39 -7.37
C GLY A 81 -3.89 -1.16 -6.83
N ILE A 82 -2.94 -2.08 -7.08
CA ILE A 82 -1.51 -1.88 -6.80
C ILE A 82 -0.95 -0.62 -7.48
N SER A 83 -1.51 -0.22 -8.63
CA SER A 83 -1.15 1.01 -9.35
C SER A 83 -1.29 2.24 -8.45
N GLY A 84 -2.31 2.28 -7.60
CA GLY A 84 -2.53 3.34 -6.64
C GLY A 84 -1.48 3.36 -5.55
N LEU A 85 -1.14 2.20 -4.96
CA LEU A 85 -0.05 2.11 -3.97
C LEU A 85 1.27 2.63 -4.57
N LYS A 86 1.56 2.24 -5.82
CA LYS A 86 2.74 2.72 -6.55
C LYS A 86 2.69 4.23 -6.78
N ALA A 87 1.56 4.77 -7.21
CA ALA A 87 1.37 6.19 -7.46
C ALA A 87 1.47 7.03 -6.16
N LEU A 88 1.02 6.48 -5.03
CA LEU A 88 1.19 7.07 -3.71
C LEU A 88 2.68 7.08 -3.27
N GLY A 89 3.51 6.25 -3.88
CA GLY A 89 4.93 6.11 -3.54
C GLY A 89 5.12 5.34 -2.24
N VAL A 90 4.20 4.41 -1.92
CA VAL A 90 4.32 3.54 -0.74
C VAL A 90 5.60 2.73 -0.83
N ASP A 91 6.40 2.77 0.22
CA ASP A 91 7.67 2.05 0.31
C ASP A 91 7.50 0.70 1.03
N LEU A 92 6.60 0.63 2.01
CA LEU A 92 6.34 -0.58 2.80
C LEU A 92 4.85 -0.72 3.16
N ALA A 93 4.27 -1.88 2.87
CA ALA A 93 2.93 -2.27 3.28
C ALA A 93 2.97 -3.23 4.47
N VAL A 94 2.28 -2.91 5.55
CA VAL A 94 2.03 -3.85 6.66
C VAL A 94 0.73 -4.58 6.38
N LEU A 95 0.77 -5.91 6.43
CA LEU A 95 -0.32 -6.80 5.99
C LEU A 95 -1.06 -7.46 7.15
N ALA A 96 -0.63 -7.27 8.40
CA ALA A 96 -1.24 -7.86 9.60
C ALA A 96 -2.62 -7.26 9.95
N ASN A 97 -3.41 -6.89 8.94
CA ASN A 97 -4.76 -6.37 9.08
C ASN A 97 -5.77 -7.52 9.21
N ASN A 98 -6.86 -7.30 9.93
CA ASN A 98 -7.92 -8.30 10.13
C ASN A 98 -8.68 -8.67 8.84
N HIS A 99 -8.54 -7.89 7.76
CA HIS A 99 -9.16 -8.17 6.46
C HIS A 99 -8.25 -8.86 5.45
N ILE A 100 -6.94 -9.00 5.70
CA ILE A 100 -6.00 -9.51 4.70
C ILE A 100 -6.30 -10.94 4.22
N MET A 101 -6.98 -11.73 5.06
CA MET A 101 -7.38 -13.12 4.78
C MET A 101 -8.83 -13.25 4.30
N ASP A 102 -9.53 -12.15 4.01
CA ASP A 102 -10.94 -12.20 3.60
C ASP A 102 -11.16 -13.06 2.34
N HIS A 103 -10.14 -13.11 1.47
CA HIS A 103 -10.10 -13.98 0.30
C HIS A 103 -9.09 -15.14 0.42
N SER A 104 -9.02 -15.73 1.62
CA SER A 104 -8.16 -16.88 1.93
C SER A 104 -6.67 -16.61 1.75
N ALA A 105 -5.85 -17.65 1.86
CA ALA A 105 -4.43 -17.59 1.55
C ALA A 105 -4.16 -17.22 0.08
N SER A 106 -5.10 -17.47 -0.84
CA SER A 106 -4.93 -17.12 -2.25
C SER A 106 -4.98 -15.60 -2.47
N GLY A 107 -5.86 -14.90 -1.75
CA GLY A 107 -5.92 -13.43 -1.77
C GLY A 107 -4.68 -12.79 -1.14
N LEU A 108 -4.18 -13.35 -0.03
CA LEU A 108 -2.92 -12.90 0.58
C LEU A 108 -1.72 -13.13 -0.35
N ALA A 109 -1.60 -14.30 -0.96
CA ALA A 109 -0.54 -14.60 -1.94
C ALA A 109 -0.59 -13.63 -3.12
N SER A 110 -1.77 -13.42 -3.72
CA SER A 110 -1.94 -12.42 -4.78
C SER A 110 -1.50 -11.01 -4.33
N THR A 111 -1.78 -10.64 -3.09
CA THR A 111 -1.39 -9.33 -2.56
C THR A 111 0.14 -9.20 -2.46
N MET A 112 0.82 -10.21 -1.91
CA MET A 112 2.28 -10.22 -1.78
C MET A 112 2.95 -10.21 -3.16
N ASP A 113 2.48 -11.04 -4.09
CA ASP A 113 3.00 -11.08 -5.46
C ASP A 113 2.89 -9.71 -6.14
N ALA A 114 1.77 -9.00 -5.96
CA ALA A 114 1.58 -7.67 -6.55
C ALA A 114 2.52 -6.62 -5.94
N LEU A 115 2.78 -6.71 -4.63
CA LEU A 115 3.71 -5.81 -3.93
C LEU A 115 5.15 -6.07 -4.41
N ASP A 116 5.56 -7.33 -4.50
CA ASP A 116 6.87 -7.75 -4.99
C ASP A 116 7.11 -7.30 -6.44
N GLU A 117 6.14 -7.52 -7.33
CA GLU A 117 6.21 -7.08 -8.74
C GLU A 117 6.43 -5.56 -8.88
N MET A 118 5.91 -4.77 -7.92
CA MET A 118 6.04 -3.31 -7.92
C MET A 118 7.22 -2.79 -7.09
N GLY A 119 7.97 -3.70 -6.46
CA GLY A 119 9.10 -3.38 -5.58
C GLY A 119 8.68 -2.64 -4.31
N ILE A 120 7.47 -2.92 -3.80
CA ILE A 120 6.96 -2.39 -2.53
C ILE A 120 7.24 -3.44 -1.46
N LEU A 121 7.97 -3.07 -0.41
CA LEU A 121 8.28 -3.99 0.68
C LEU A 121 6.99 -4.37 1.42
N HIS A 122 6.96 -5.55 2.02
CA HIS A 122 5.82 -5.95 2.84
C HIS A 122 6.21 -6.78 4.07
N THR A 123 5.39 -6.73 5.12
CA THR A 123 5.59 -7.52 6.35
C THR A 123 4.29 -7.75 7.11
N GLY A 124 4.32 -8.65 8.11
CA GLY A 124 3.21 -8.89 9.04
C GLY A 124 2.28 -10.05 8.68
N ALA A 125 2.46 -10.69 7.52
CA ALA A 125 1.64 -11.82 7.06
C ALA A 125 2.15 -13.22 7.48
N GLY A 126 3.42 -13.35 7.87
CA GLY A 126 3.98 -14.60 8.41
C GLY A 126 4.10 -15.78 7.43
N LEU A 127 4.08 -15.51 6.12
CA LEU A 127 4.31 -16.48 5.03
C LEU A 127 5.76 -16.42 4.52
#